data_AF-A0A963E177-F1
#
_entry.id   AF-A0A963E177-F1
#
_cell.length_a   1.000
_cell.length_b   1.000
_cell.length_c   1.000
_cell.angle_alpha   90.00
_cell.angle_beta   90.00
_cell.angle_gamma   90.00
#
_symmetry.space_group_name_H-M   'P 1'
#
loop_
_entity.id
_entity.type
_entity.pdbx_description
1 polymer ?
#
loop_
_entity_poly.entity_id
_entity_poly.type
_entity_poly.pdbx_seq_one_letter_code
_entity_poly.pdbx_strand_id
1 'polypeptide(L)'
;APELKGTRWGLHKKPADWTVKQTDTMHWLQRSNLKTARAWRIKQALRSIYATATTPDEANPLLKRWLSWASRCRLEPFKRLGRTISKHLPGVLNGFHPGKHNGRVEAMNRALQEARARARGYRRVENFIAMAYLIAGKLTHLPASPFAPFLPVPHETT
;
A
#
# COMPACT_ATOMS: atom_id res chain seq x y z
N ALA A 1 -15.55 -4.65 26.08
CA ALA A 1 -15.20 -6.08 25.91
C ALA A 1 -13.90 -6.39 26.67
N PRO A 2 -13.98 -6.79 27.94
CA PRO A 2 -12.81 -7.11 28.77
C PRO A 2 -11.95 -8.24 28.19
N GLU A 3 -12.57 -9.15 27.42
CA GLU A 3 -11.91 -10.29 26.75
C GLU A 3 -10.88 -9.91 25.67
N LEU A 4 -10.89 -8.66 25.18
CA LEU A 4 -9.92 -8.19 24.19
C LEU A 4 -8.72 -7.48 24.82
N LYS A 5 -8.69 -7.31 26.15
CA LYS A 5 -7.60 -6.64 26.86
C LYS A 5 -6.30 -7.41 26.64
N GLY A 6 -5.24 -6.71 26.23
CA GLY A 6 -3.93 -7.32 25.95
C GLY A 6 -3.76 -7.92 24.55
N THR A 7 -4.81 -7.99 23.72
CA THR A 7 -4.74 -8.61 22.37
C THR A 7 -4.18 -7.69 21.28
N ARG A 8 -4.10 -6.37 21.54
CA ARG A 8 -3.73 -5.33 20.55
C ARG A 8 -2.45 -5.67 19.79
N TRP A 9 -1.37 -6.00 20.51
CA TRP A 9 -0.07 -6.24 19.89
C TRP A 9 -0.06 -7.53 19.06
N GLY A 10 -0.76 -8.58 19.51
CA GLY A 10 -0.92 -9.82 18.73
C GLY A 10 -1.65 -9.59 17.41
N LEU A 11 -2.65 -8.70 17.39
CA LEU A 11 -3.40 -8.34 16.17
C LEU A 11 -2.59 -7.52 15.15
N HIS A 12 -1.60 -6.75 15.62
CA HIS A 12 -0.75 -5.89 14.78
C HIS A 12 0.49 -6.59 14.23
N LYS A 13 1.15 -7.42 15.05
CA LYS A 13 2.40 -8.10 14.70
C LYS A 13 2.19 -9.26 13.71
N LYS A 14 3.28 -9.70 13.06
CA LYS A 14 3.28 -10.97 12.32
C LYS A 14 3.31 -12.12 13.33
N PRO A 15 2.72 -13.30 13.01
CA PRO A 15 2.78 -14.46 13.90
C PRO A 15 4.20 -14.85 14.31
N ALA A 16 5.19 -14.66 13.42
CA ALA A 16 6.60 -14.91 13.70
C ALA A 16 7.23 -13.97 14.76
N ASP A 17 6.61 -12.80 14.99
CA ASP A 17 7.13 -11.77 15.90
C ASP A 17 6.41 -11.77 17.27
N TRP A 18 5.58 -12.78 17.53
CA TRP A 18 4.82 -12.90 18.77
C TRP A 18 5.69 -13.39 19.92
N THR A 19 5.53 -12.76 21.08
CA THR A 19 6.05 -13.33 22.33
C THR A 19 5.21 -14.53 22.75
N VAL A 20 5.73 -15.40 23.61
CA VAL A 20 5.00 -16.58 24.14
C VAL A 20 3.60 -16.19 24.64
N LYS A 21 3.52 -15.16 25.48
CA LYS A 21 2.24 -14.62 26.00
C LYS A 21 1.29 -14.15 24.89
N GLN A 22 1.82 -13.56 23.81
CA GLN A 22 1.03 -13.13 22.66
C GLN A 22 0.53 -14.32 21.86
N THR A 23 1.36 -15.36 21.70
CA THR A 23 0.98 -16.62 21.06
C THR A 23 -0.20 -17.27 21.78
N ASP A 24 -0.14 -17.41 23.10
CA ASP A 24 -1.25 -18.00 23.89
C ASP A 24 -2.54 -17.17 23.74
N THR A 25 -2.41 -15.85 23.89
CA THR A 25 -3.52 -14.91 23.73
C THR A 25 -4.17 -15.02 22.34
N MET A 26 -3.35 -15.08 21.29
CA MET A 26 -3.81 -15.18 19.91
C MET A 26 -4.34 -16.57 19.57
N HIS A 27 -3.81 -17.63 20.19
CA HIS A 27 -4.27 -19.00 20.05
C HIS A 27 -5.71 -19.15 20.59
N TRP A 28 -5.98 -18.58 21.75
CA TRP A 28 -7.34 -18.47 22.29
C TRP A 28 -8.23 -17.59 21.40
N LEU A 29 -7.77 -16.37 21.07
CA LEU A 29 -8.59 -15.39 20.34
C LEU A 29 -9.07 -15.96 19.00
N GLN A 30 -8.20 -16.64 18.24
CA GLN A 30 -8.54 -17.21 16.94
C GLN A 30 -9.67 -18.26 17.00
N ARG A 31 -9.82 -18.95 18.13
CA ARG A 31 -10.86 -19.97 18.37
C ARG A 31 -12.15 -19.38 18.96
N SER A 32 -12.11 -18.14 19.42
CA SER A 32 -13.29 -17.46 19.92
C SER A 32 -14.30 -17.14 18.79
N ASN A 33 -15.57 -17.03 19.17
CA ASN A 33 -16.65 -16.57 18.28
C ASN A 33 -16.73 -15.04 18.15
N LEU A 34 -15.74 -14.32 18.67
CA LEU A 34 -15.70 -12.86 18.63
C LEU A 34 -15.58 -12.33 17.20
N LYS A 35 -16.25 -11.20 16.95
CA LYS A 35 -16.16 -10.48 15.66
C LYS A 35 -14.70 -10.13 15.31
N THR A 36 -13.90 -9.75 16.31
CA THR A 36 -12.46 -9.44 16.16
C THR A 36 -11.66 -10.64 15.68
N ALA A 37 -11.93 -11.83 16.23
CA ALA A 37 -11.26 -13.06 15.80
C ALA A 37 -11.60 -13.40 14.34
N ARG A 38 -12.86 -13.23 13.94
CA ARG A 38 -13.27 -13.41 12.54
C ARG A 38 -12.61 -12.39 11.62
N ALA A 39 -12.61 -11.11 12.02
CA ALA A 39 -11.95 -10.03 11.28
C ALA A 39 -10.46 -10.33 11.06
N TRP A 40 -9.76 -10.78 12.10
CA TRP A 40 -8.35 -11.14 12.02
C TRP A 40 -8.12 -12.29 11.03
N ARG A 41 -8.92 -13.36 11.09
CA ARG A 41 -8.80 -14.51 10.17
C ARG A 41 -8.97 -14.09 8.71
N ILE A 42 -9.95 -13.23 8.40
CA ILE A 42 -10.20 -12.74 7.04
C ILE A 42 -9.05 -11.85 6.55
N LYS A 43 -8.57 -10.95 7.40
CA LYS A 43 -7.39 -10.12 7.10
C LYS A 43 -6.17 -11.00 6.78
N GLN A 44 -5.91 -11.99 7.62
CA GLN A 44 -4.72 -12.85 7.48
C GLN A 44 -4.81 -13.73 6.24
N ALA A 45 -5.99 -14.23 5.88
CA ALA A 45 -6.17 -14.94 4.61
C ALA A 45 -5.87 -14.04 3.41
N LEU A 46 -6.35 -12.78 3.40
CA LEU A 46 -6.01 -11.86 2.32
C LEU A 46 -4.50 -11.64 2.24
N ARG A 47 -3.87 -11.40 3.39
CA ARG A 47 -2.41 -11.23 3.49
C ARG A 47 -1.65 -12.45 2.97
N SER A 48 -2.13 -13.65 3.26
CA SER A 48 -1.52 -14.89 2.77
C SER A 48 -1.52 -14.93 1.25
N ILE A 49 -2.63 -14.55 0.60
CA ILE A 49 -2.73 -14.53 -0.87
C ILE A 49 -1.66 -13.63 -1.48
N TYR A 50 -1.50 -12.41 -0.94
CA TYR A 50 -0.46 -11.47 -1.39
C TYR A 50 0.97 -11.92 -1.09
N ALA A 51 1.16 -12.83 -0.13
CA ALA A 51 2.48 -13.33 0.22
C ALA A 51 2.88 -14.58 -0.59
N THR A 52 1.91 -15.36 -1.08
CA THR A 52 2.16 -16.65 -1.73
C THR A 52 1.94 -16.63 -3.23
N ALA A 53 0.97 -15.87 -3.74
CA ALA A 53 0.71 -15.83 -5.18
C ALA A 53 1.71 -14.90 -5.87
N THR A 54 2.33 -15.38 -6.95
CA THR A 54 3.34 -14.64 -7.72
C THR A 54 2.88 -14.33 -9.14
N THR A 55 1.71 -14.82 -9.53
CA THR A 55 1.11 -14.55 -10.84
C THR A 55 -0.38 -14.24 -10.72
N PRO A 56 -0.97 -13.51 -11.70
CA PRO A 56 -2.42 -13.28 -11.76
C PRO A 56 -3.24 -14.58 -11.75
N ASP A 57 -2.75 -15.63 -12.43
CA ASP A 57 -3.46 -16.90 -12.56
C ASP A 57 -3.53 -17.67 -11.24
N GLU A 58 -2.46 -17.61 -10.42
CA GLU A 58 -2.47 -18.13 -9.05
C GLU A 58 -3.36 -17.29 -8.12
N ALA A 59 -3.31 -15.97 -8.24
CA ALA A 59 -4.00 -15.06 -7.35
C ALA A 59 -5.53 -15.06 -7.55
N ASN A 60 -5.99 -15.19 -8.80
CA ASN A 60 -7.41 -15.09 -9.17
C ASN A 60 -8.33 -16.08 -8.42
N PRO A 61 -8.10 -17.41 -8.43
CA PRO A 61 -8.95 -18.35 -7.70
C PRO A 61 -8.91 -18.11 -6.18
N LEU A 62 -7.76 -17.72 -5.63
CA LEU A 62 -7.60 -17.42 -4.21
C LEU A 62 -8.40 -16.17 -3.81
N LEU A 63 -8.32 -15.10 -4.60
CA LEU A 63 -9.08 -13.87 -4.38
C LEU A 63 -10.57 -14.11 -4.53
N LYS A 64 -11.03 -14.91 -5.51
CA LYS A 64 -12.45 -15.28 -5.64
C LYS A 64 -12.96 -16.01 -4.40
N ARG A 65 -12.20 -16.98 -3.87
CA ARG A 65 -12.54 -17.68 -2.62
C ARG A 65 -12.59 -16.71 -1.44
N TRP A 66 -11.63 -15.79 -1.35
CA TRP A 66 -11.62 -14.77 -0.30
C TRP A 66 -12.81 -13.80 -0.41
N LEU A 67 -13.17 -13.33 -1.60
CA LEU A 67 -14.33 -12.47 -1.85
C LEU A 67 -15.64 -13.16 -1.46
N SER A 68 -15.75 -14.46 -1.78
CA SER A 68 -16.86 -15.30 -1.36
C SER A 68 -16.99 -15.35 0.18
N TRP A 69 -15.87 -15.44 0.91
CA TRP A 69 -15.89 -15.39 2.36
C TRP A 69 -16.18 -13.99 2.92
N ALA A 70 -15.56 -12.95 2.34
CA ALA A 70 -15.72 -11.56 2.76
C ALA A 70 -17.17 -11.06 2.63
N SER A 71 -17.89 -11.48 1.59
CA SER A 71 -19.31 -11.13 1.42
C SER A 71 -20.22 -11.75 2.51
N ARG A 72 -19.88 -12.93 3.02
CA ARG A 72 -20.69 -13.70 3.99
C ARG A 72 -20.22 -13.56 5.45
N CYS A 73 -19.16 -12.82 5.73
CA CYS A 73 -18.55 -12.76 7.06
C CYS A 73 -19.36 -12.00 8.14
N ARG A 74 -20.45 -11.33 7.75
CA ARG A 74 -21.27 -10.46 8.62
C ARG A 74 -20.47 -9.31 9.26
N LEU A 75 -19.42 -8.83 8.59
CA LEU A 75 -18.63 -7.66 8.98
C LEU A 75 -18.67 -6.62 7.85
N GLU A 76 -19.38 -5.52 8.06
CA GLU A 76 -19.56 -4.49 7.03
C GLU A 76 -18.25 -3.91 6.47
N PRO A 77 -17.20 -3.68 7.29
CA PRO A 77 -15.91 -3.21 6.76
C PRO A 77 -15.30 -4.15 5.71
N PHE A 78 -15.40 -5.48 5.91
CA PHE A 78 -14.87 -6.46 4.97
C PHE A 78 -15.76 -6.65 3.75
N LYS A 79 -17.09 -6.54 3.90
CA LYS A 79 -18.00 -6.50 2.75
C LYS A 79 -17.70 -5.32 1.83
N ARG A 80 -17.47 -4.13 2.42
CA ARG A 80 -17.06 -2.94 1.66
C ARG A 80 -15.72 -3.14 0.96
N LEU A 81 -14.72 -3.69 1.66
CA LEU A 81 -13.43 -4.02 1.05
C LEU A 81 -13.58 -5.02 -0.11
N GLY A 82 -14.39 -6.06 0.08
CA GLY A 82 -14.69 -7.05 -0.95
C GLY A 82 -15.33 -6.43 -2.18
N ARG A 83 -16.30 -5.51 -2.01
CA ARG A 83 -16.89 -4.76 -3.12
C ARG A 83 -15.84 -3.93 -3.88
N THR A 84 -14.95 -3.23 -3.17
CA THR A 84 -13.87 -2.45 -3.79
C THR A 84 -12.91 -3.34 -4.58
N ILE A 85 -12.44 -4.45 -4.00
CA ILE A 85 -11.55 -5.39 -4.68
C ILE A 85 -12.25 -6.00 -5.89
N SER A 86 -13.52 -6.39 -5.77
CA SER A 86 -14.29 -6.93 -6.90
C SER A 86 -14.43 -5.92 -8.03
N LYS A 87 -14.69 -4.64 -7.72
CA LYS A 87 -14.80 -3.57 -8.72
C LYS A 87 -13.50 -3.34 -9.48
N HIS A 88 -12.36 -3.47 -8.80
CA HIS A 88 -11.04 -3.22 -9.36
C HIS A 88 -10.23 -4.50 -9.59
N LEU A 89 -10.89 -5.66 -9.68
CA LEU A 89 -10.24 -6.97 -9.73
C LEU A 89 -9.18 -7.07 -10.86
N PRO A 90 -9.41 -6.57 -12.09
CA PRO A 90 -8.38 -6.59 -13.13
C PRO A 90 -7.09 -5.85 -12.72
N GLY A 91 -7.23 -4.68 -12.09
CA GLY A 91 -6.09 -3.90 -11.60
C GLY A 91 -5.38 -4.58 -10.42
N VAL A 92 -6.14 -5.22 -9.53
CA VAL A 92 -5.59 -6.00 -8.41
C VAL A 92 -4.78 -7.18 -8.94
N LEU A 93 -5.31 -7.95 -9.89
CA LEU A 93 -4.62 -9.08 -10.51
C LEU A 93 -3.35 -8.63 -11.25
N ASN A 94 -3.41 -7.50 -11.94
CA ASN A 94 -2.24 -6.90 -12.58
C ASN A 94 -1.10 -6.56 -11.62
N GLY A 95 -1.38 -6.40 -10.31
CA GLY A 95 -0.38 -6.18 -9.27
C GLY A 95 0.42 -7.43 -8.89
N PHE A 96 -0.06 -8.62 -9.24
CA PHE A 96 0.65 -9.88 -8.97
C PHE A 96 1.72 -10.20 -10.01
N HIS A 97 1.95 -9.37 -11.04
CA HIS A 97 3.05 -9.62 -11.96
C HIS A 97 4.42 -9.39 -11.30
N PRO A 98 5.41 -10.28 -11.53
CA PRO A 98 6.79 -10.08 -11.08
C PRO A 98 7.33 -8.71 -11.53
N GLY A 99 8.04 -8.03 -10.63
CA GLY A 99 8.68 -6.73 -10.92
C GLY A 99 7.77 -5.50 -10.80
N LYS A 100 6.45 -5.65 -10.59
CA LYS A 100 5.57 -4.51 -10.33
C LYS A 100 5.51 -4.16 -8.84
N HIS A 101 6.45 -3.33 -8.38
CA HIS A 101 6.44 -2.80 -7.02
C HIS A 101 5.93 -1.35 -7.00
N ASN A 102 5.09 -1.00 -6.01
CA ASN A 102 4.61 0.37 -5.83
C ASN A 102 5.71 1.32 -5.33
N GLY A 103 6.89 0.80 -4.96
CA GLY A 103 7.98 1.57 -4.36
C GLY A 103 8.41 2.80 -5.16
N ARG A 104 8.39 2.76 -6.51
CA ARG A 104 8.73 3.93 -7.33
C ARG A 104 7.69 5.04 -7.22
N VAL A 105 6.41 4.67 -7.24
CA VAL A 105 5.29 5.61 -7.09
C VAL A 105 5.25 6.17 -5.67
N GLU A 106 5.51 5.34 -4.66
CA GLU A 106 5.60 5.77 -3.26
C GLU A 106 6.78 6.72 -3.00
N ALA A 107 7.95 6.42 -3.56
CA ALA A 107 9.12 7.30 -3.49
C ALA A 107 8.82 8.66 -4.12
N MET A 108 8.19 8.67 -5.29
CA MET A 108 7.73 9.90 -5.95
C MET A 108 6.73 10.66 -5.08
N ASN A 109 5.71 9.99 -4.55
CA ASN A 109 4.71 10.63 -3.67
C ASN A 109 5.36 11.24 -2.42
N ARG A 110 6.34 10.57 -1.82
CA ARG A 110 7.09 11.12 -0.68
C ARG A 110 7.86 12.38 -1.08
N ALA A 111 8.60 12.35 -2.18
CA ALA A 111 9.33 13.52 -2.67
C ALA A 111 8.41 14.72 -2.95
N LEU A 112 7.21 14.49 -3.50
CA LEU A 112 6.22 15.53 -3.74
C LEU A 112 5.61 16.09 -2.46
N GLN A 113 5.33 15.24 -1.46
CA GLN A 113 4.86 15.70 -0.15
C GLN A 113 5.93 16.52 0.58
N GLU A 114 7.20 16.12 0.50
CA GLU A 114 8.33 16.87 1.05
C GLU A 114 8.50 18.22 0.36
N ALA A 115 8.31 18.30 -0.96
CA ALA A 115 8.32 19.57 -1.70
C ALA A 115 7.22 20.51 -1.20
N ARG A 116 5.99 20.00 -1.05
CA ARG A 116 4.86 20.75 -0.51
C ARG A 116 5.12 21.23 0.92
N ALA A 117 5.70 20.37 1.76
CA ALA A 117 6.03 20.72 3.14
C ALA A 117 7.10 21.82 3.20
N ARG A 118 8.17 21.72 2.39
CA ARG A 118 9.23 22.74 2.30
C ARG A 118 8.70 24.10 1.83
N ALA A 119 7.78 24.10 0.88
CA ALA A 119 7.14 25.33 0.39
C ALA A 119 6.10 25.91 1.36
N ARG A 120 5.72 25.17 2.43
CA ARG A 120 4.56 25.48 3.29
C ARG A 120 3.26 25.63 2.50
N GLY A 121 3.13 24.83 1.44
CA GLY A 121 2.05 24.92 0.47
C GLY A 121 2.35 25.87 -0.69
N TYR A 122 1.77 25.58 -1.84
CA TYR A 122 1.89 26.42 -3.03
C TYR A 122 0.63 27.28 -3.18
N ARG A 123 0.80 28.57 -3.44
CA ARG A 123 -0.33 29.50 -3.67
C ARG A 123 -1.12 29.14 -4.94
N ARG A 124 -0.44 28.58 -5.94
CA ARG A 124 -0.98 28.20 -7.25
C ARG A 124 -0.65 26.74 -7.56
N VAL A 125 -1.58 26.01 -8.16
CA VAL A 125 -1.40 24.58 -8.46
C VAL A 125 -0.35 24.37 -9.55
N GLU A 126 -0.29 25.30 -10.51
CA GLU A 126 0.67 25.31 -11.62
C GLU A 126 2.11 25.30 -11.09
N ASN A 127 2.37 26.05 -10.02
CA ASN A 127 3.70 26.10 -9.38
C ASN A 127 4.05 24.75 -8.72
N PHE A 128 3.06 24.06 -8.14
CA PHE A 128 3.28 22.73 -7.60
C PHE A 128 3.54 21.69 -8.70
N ILE A 129 2.81 21.77 -9.82
CA ILE A 129 3.01 20.91 -10.99
C ILE A 129 4.42 21.13 -11.57
N ALA A 130 4.84 22.38 -11.75
CA ALA A 130 6.19 22.69 -12.23
C ALA A 130 7.28 22.13 -11.31
N MET A 131 7.11 22.27 -9.98
CA MET A 131 8.03 21.67 -9.01
C MET A 131 7.99 20.14 -9.03
N ALA A 132 6.83 19.53 -9.26
CA ALA A 132 6.71 18.09 -9.40
C ALA A 132 7.49 17.58 -10.61
N TYR A 133 7.40 18.26 -11.76
CA TYR A 133 8.21 17.96 -12.95
C TYR A 133 9.70 18.14 -12.68
N LEU A 134 10.10 19.22 -11.98
CA LEU A 134 11.49 19.48 -11.63
C LEU A 134 12.09 18.35 -10.77
N ILE A 135 11.34 17.88 -9.77
CA ILE A 135 11.78 16.85 -8.82
C ILE A 135 11.76 15.45 -9.45
N ALA A 136 10.70 15.12 -10.19
CA ALA A 136 10.54 13.80 -10.80
C ALA A 136 11.37 13.63 -12.08
N GLY A 137 11.67 14.72 -12.78
CA GLY A 137 12.33 14.72 -14.09
C GLY A 137 13.83 14.44 -14.07
N LYS A 138 14.48 14.44 -12.89
CA LYS A 138 15.94 14.21 -12.74
C LYS A 138 16.79 14.99 -13.74
N LEU A 139 16.42 16.25 -13.99
CA LEU A 139 17.09 17.10 -14.98
C LEU A 139 18.53 17.38 -14.54
N THR A 140 19.50 17.06 -15.39
CA THR A 140 20.94 17.21 -15.12
C THR A 140 21.50 18.56 -15.54
N HIS A 141 20.82 19.27 -16.45
CA HIS A 141 21.30 20.50 -17.07
C HIS A 141 20.49 21.73 -16.64
N LEU A 142 20.16 21.82 -15.35
CA LEU A 142 19.48 23.00 -14.82
C LEU A 142 20.48 24.14 -14.60
N PRO A 143 20.13 25.39 -14.93
CA PRO A 143 20.97 26.53 -14.61
C PRO A 143 21.10 26.66 -13.08
N ALA A 144 22.30 27.03 -12.62
CA ALA A 144 22.59 27.17 -11.18
C ALA A 144 21.69 28.20 -10.49
N SER A 145 21.19 29.18 -11.25
CA SER A 145 20.20 30.17 -10.80
C SER A 145 19.00 30.15 -11.75
N PRO A 146 17.76 30.23 -11.24
CA PRO A 146 16.57 30.38 -12.06
C PRO A 146 16.53 31.74 -12.80
N PHE A 147 17.42 32.67 -12.44
CA PHE A 147 17.56 33.97 -13.08
C PHE A 147 18.79 34.04 -14.01
N ALA A 148 19.59 32.97 -14.09
CA ALA A 148 20.69 32.92 -15.04
C ALA A 148 20.17 32.55 -16.44
N PRO A 149 20.66 33.19 -17.51
CA PRO A 149 20.33 32.80 -18.87
C PRO A 149 20.79 31.36 -19.14
N PHE A 150 19.93 30.57 -19.78
CA PHE A 150 20.29 29.23 -20.23
C PHE A 150 21.30 29.36 -21.38
N LEU A 151 22.56 28.99 -21.12
CA LEU A 151 23.57 28.90 -22.15
C LEU A 151 23.46 27.51 -22.80
N PRO A 152 23.22 27.41 -24.12
CA PRO A 152 23.13 26.13 -24.80
C PRO A 152 24.46 25.37 -24.68
N VAL A 153 24.37 24.09 -24.31
CA VAL A 153 25.54 23.21 -24.26
C VAL A 153 25.94 22.90 -25.72
N PRO A 154 27.20 23.10 -26.13
CA PRO A 154 27.64 22.71 -27.46
C PRO A 154 27.44 21.20 -27.60
N HIS A 155 26.65 20.78 -28.59
CA HIS A 155 26.56 19.38 -28.97
C HIS A 155 27.80 19.13 -29.82
N GLU A 156 28.66 18.19 -29.40
CA GLU A 156 29.73 17.70 -30.27
C GLU A 156 29.09 17.01 -31.48
N THR A 157 29.03 17.71 -32.60
CA THR A 157 28.76 17.12 -33.91
C THR A 157 29.89 16.13 -34.23
N THR A 158 29.56 14.85 -34.23
CA THR A 158 30.35 13.81 -34.92
C THR A 158 30.03 13.85 -36.40
#